data_AF-A0A7M6UGE9-F1
#
_entry.id   AF-A0A7M6UGE9-F1
#
_cell.length_a   1.000
_cell.length_b   1.000
_cell.length_c   1.000
_cell.angle_alpha   90.00
_cell.angle_beta   90.00
_cell.angle_gamma   90.00
#
_symmetry.space_group_name_H-M   'P 1'
#
loop_
_entity.id
_entity.type
_entity.pdbx_description
1 polymer ?
#
loop_
_entity_poly.entity_id
_entity_poly.type
_entity_poly.pdbx_seq_one_letter_code
_entity_poly.pdbx_strand_id
1 'polypeptide(L)'
;MKSRENIFTKDDIEYYLNFILKSLRTVGLKLSLSKKIDEFKFRHKLPTIIGCSIGIIIFFLQIYFIGDALHNHTILPIQIISQVISNLQAVSKGFLVVYKINKIQRILEQIGVLWKMYTPDESNRATLYNILQRTRSICKTYYAVLIATVSIYYLQPIANFMGQYGARNGINHTYDYTKTLLIIKVPFQVTLKRYFFIISQEAVLLYMSALYWACSDAFFACFTTQICYHFKILKYHTKVCFDVKNENSRLNLVTLIKRHQKLLRLCELTEDVFSPIIFSTMLSSAMNLCVNVIGVKETISNGSYRQTGMHLFLFIITFSQILFYCAFAEAMTEEACTLADLAYNLEWTSKDYKLRYYIQVIILRAHKPIYCTAYGFFPIGIQKLTSIINASFSYYMMLKTVS
;
A
#
# COMPACT_ATOMS: atom_id res chain seq x y z
N MET A 1 33.09 17.38 -21.95
CA MET A 1 31.62 17.28 -21.98
C MET A 1 31.20 15.90 -22.51
N LYS A 2 31.10 14.91 -21.63
CA LYS A 2 30.38 13.64 -21.85
C LYS A 2 30.15 12.99 -20.48
N SER A 3 28.87 12.76 -20.18
CA SER A 3 28.29 11.87 -19.16
C SER A 3 28.96 11.78 -17.78
N ARG A 4 28.52 12.62 -16.83
CA ARG A 4 28.36 12.17 -15.44
C ARG A 4 27.26 11.11 -15.44
N GLU A 5 27.65 9.85 -15.51
CA GLU A 5 26.77 8.77 -15.06
C GLU A 5 26.48 9.01 -13.58
N ASN A 6 25.22 9.24 -13.24
CA ASN A 6 24.74 9.26 -11.86
C ASN A 6 24.89 7.85 -11.27
N ILE A 7 26.08 7.52 -10.79
CA ILE A 7 26.30 6.33 -9.97
C ILE A 7 25.72 6.65 -8.60
N PHE A 8 24.42 6.42 -8.43
CA PHE A 8 23.78 6.48 -7.12
C PHE A 8 24.42 5.42 -6.21
N THR A 9 25.02 5.85 -5.11
CA THR A 9 25.56 4.94 -4.10
C THR A 9 24.40 4.29 -3.34
N LYS A 10 24.62 3.11 -2.74
CA LYS A 10 23.56 2.39 -1.99
C LYS A 10 22.98 3.21 -0.83
N ASP A 11 23.71 4.23 -0.41
CA ASP A 11 23.42 5.11 0.72
C ASP A 11 22.62 6.36 0.31
N ASP A 12 22.41 6.60 -0.99
CA ASP A 12 21.67 7.78 -1.46
C ASP A 12 20.15 7.63 -1.30
N ILE A 13 19.49 8.66 -0.77
CA ILE A 13 18.02 8.72 -0.73
C ILE A 13 17.41 8.56 -2.13
N GLU A 14 18.07 9.11 -3.16
CA GLU A 14 17.65 8.95 -4.54
C GLU A 14 17.73 7.49 -4.97
N TYR A 15 18.73 6.71 -4.55
CA TYR A 15 18.78 5.27 -4.83
C TYR A 15 17.59 4.51 -4.23
N TYR A 16 17.20 4.84 -2.99
CA TYR A 16 16.06 4.22 -2.31
C TYR A 16 14.73 4.59 -2.99
N LEU A 17 14.50 5.89 -3.21
CA LEU A 17 13.25 6.39 -3.77
C LEU A 17 13.14 6.18 -5.29
N ASN A 18 14.24 5.96 -6.02
CA ASN A 18 14.22 5.79 -7.48
C ASN A 18 13.30 4.66 -7.93
N PHE A 19 13.26 3.54 -7.19
CA PHE A 19 12.33 2.45 -7.52
C PHE A 19 10.87 2.95 -7.52
N ILE A 20 10.49 3.67 -6.48
CA ILE A 20 9.13 4.16 -6.26
C ILE A 20 8.79 5.30 -7.23
N LEU A 21 9.73 6.22 -7.44
CA LEU A 21 9.61 7.32 -8.41
C LEU A 21 9.48 6.79 -9.85
N LYS A 22 10.17 5.69 -10.17
CA LYS A 22 10.03 5.01 -11.46
C LYS A 22 8.65 4.37 -11.61
N SER A 23 8.13 3.72 -10.57
CA SER A 23 6.78 3.14 -10.57
C SER A 23 5.66 4.20 -10.69
N LEU A 24 5.83 5.37 -10.09
CA LEU A 24 4.91 6.49 -10.32
C LEU A 24 4.95 7.00 -11.75
N ARG A 25 6.15 7.10 -12.30
CA ARG A 25 6.34 7.59 -13.67
C ARG A 25 5.65 6.67 -14.67
N THR A 26 5.61 5.35 -14.41
CA THR A 26 4.82 4.41 -15.21
C THR A 26 3.31 4.61 -15.07
N VAL A 27 2.84 5.09 -13.92
CA VAL A 27 1.44 5.48 -13.68
C VAL A 27 1.09 6.86 -14.25
N GLY A 28 2.09 7.61 -14.74
CA GLY A 28 1.95 8.97 -15.30
C GLY A 28 2.28 10.09 -14.31
N LEU A 29 2.51 9.76 -13.04
CA LEU A 29 2.78 10.72 -11.97
C LEU A 29 4.29 10.98 -11.87
N LYS A 30 4.73 12.25 -11.97
CA LYS A 30 6.15 12.61 -11.91
C LYS A 30 6.49 13.36 -10.62
N LEU A 31 6.94 12.64 -9.59
CA LEU A 31 7.41 13.22 -8.32
C LEU A 31 8.94 13.43 -8.34
N SER A 32 9.45 14.38 -7.56
CA SER A 32 10.90 14.62 -7.39
C SER A 32 11.27 15.06 -5.98
N LEU A 33 12.51 14.80 -5.56
CA LEU A 33 13.01 15.30 -4.26
C LEU A 33 13.41 16.78 -4.27
N SER A 34 13.67 17.37 -5.44
CA SER A 34 14.12 18.75 -5.57
C SER A 34 13.02 19.68 -6.10
N LYS A 35 13.11 20.95 -5.69
CA LYS A 35 12.13 22.04 -5.86
C LYS A 35 11.94 22.54 -7.31
N LYS A 36 12.18 21.69 -8.31
CA LYS A 36 12.21 22.08 -9.74
C LYS A 36 11.40 21.14 -10.64
N ILE A 37 10.13 20.93 -10.30
CA ILE A 37 9.16 20.57 -11.33
C ILE A 37 8.06 21.62 -11.23
N ASP A 38 7.92 22.41 -12.30
CA ASP A 38 6.78 23.27 -12.54
C ASP A 38 5.51 22.59 -12.05
N GLU A 39 4.67 23.31 -11.31
CA GLU A 39 3.38 22.86 -10.79
C GLU A 39 2.80 21.76 -11.66
N PHE A 40 2.58 20.56 -11.09
CA PHE A 40 2.07 19.38 -11.78
C PHE A 40 0.98 19.74 -12.80
N LYS A 41 1.40 20.00 -14.05
CA LYS A 41 0.47 20.41 -15.11
C LYS A 41 -0.54 19.28 -15.24
N PHE A 42 -1.81 19.64 -15.40
CA PHE A 42 -2.94 18.71 -15.55
C PHE A 42 -2.62 17.52 -16.48
N ARG A 43 -1.80 17.77 -17.51
CA ARG A 43 -1.25 16.79 -18.45
C ARG A 43 -0.60 15.54 -17.81
N HIS A 44 0.08 15.65 -16.67
CA HIS A 44 0.68 14.50 -15.99
C HIS A 44 -0.32 13.69 -15.16
N LYS A 45 -1.45 14.28 -14.78
CA LYS A 45 -2.54 13.58 -14.07
C LYS A 45 -3.48 12.86 -15.04
N LEU A 46 -3.49 13.30 -16.31
CA LEU A 46 -4.42 12.83 -17.34
C LEU A 46 -4.42 11.31 -17.55
N PRO A 47 -3.28 10.60 -17.65
CA PRO A 47 -3.30 9.15 -17.87
C PRO A 47 -3.99 8.39 -16.73
N THR A 48 -3.74 8.81 -15.48
CA THR A 48 -4.37 8.20 -14.31
C THR A 48 -5.86 8.53 -14.23
N ILE A 49 -6.25 9.77 -14.58
CA ILE A 49 -7.67 10.18 -14.61
C ILE A 49 -8.44 9.40 -15.69
N ILE A 50 -7.86 9.23 -16.87
CA ILE A 50 -8.46 8.42 -17.95
C ILE A 50 -8.60 6.97 -17.50
N GLY A 51 -7.55 6.38 -16.91
CA GLY A 51 -7.60 5.02 -16.36
C GLY A 51 -8.69 4.83 -15.30
N CYS A 52 -8.79 5.75 -14.34
CA CYS A 52 -9.86 5.75 -13.34
C CYS A 52 -11.25 5.89 -13.98
N SER A 53 -11.41 6.74 -14.99
CA SER A 53 -12.69 6.94 -15.70
C SER A 53 -13.14 5.67 -16.41
N ILE A 54 -12.21 4.97 -17.08
CA ILE A 54 -12.50 3.68 -17.72
C ILE A 54 -12.86 2.63 -16.65
N GLY A 55 -12.14 2.60 -15.53
CA GLY A 55 -12.46 1.72 -14.39
C GLY A 55 -13.87 1.93 -13.83
N ILE A 56 -14.34 3.17 -13.76
CA ILE A 56 -15.72 3.52 -13.34
C ILE A 56 -16.75 3.02 -14.36
N ILE A 57 -16.49 3.20 -15.66
CA ILE A 57 -17.40 2.68 -16.70
C ILE A 57 -17.54 1.15 -16.58
N ILE A 58 -16.42 0.45 -16.37
CA ILE A 58 -16.40 -1.00 -16.17
C ILE A 58 -17.18 -1.41 -14.92
N PHE A 59 -17.05 -0.65 -13.82
CA PHE A 59 -17.79 -0.89 -12.59
C PHE A 59 -19.31 -0.88 -12.84
N PHE A 60 -19.83 0.10 -13.58
CA PHE A 60 -21.26 0.15 -13.94
C PHE A 60 -21.69 -1.01 -14.85
N LEU A 61 -20.85 -1.38 -15.83
CA LEU A 61 -21.12 -2.53 -16.71
C LEU A 61 -21.16 -3.85 -15.94
N GLN A 62 -20.26 -4.03 -14.96
CA GLN A 62 -20.25 -5.21 -14.10
C GLN A 62 -21.49 -5.27 -13.21
N ILE A 63 -21.91 -4.14 -12.61
CA ILE A 63 -23.15 -4.09 -11.80
C ILE A 63 -24.36 -4.47 -12.63
N TYR A 64 -24.47 -3.95 -13.86
CA TYR A 64 -25.55 -4.32 -14.78
C TYR A 64 -25.56 -5.84 -15.03
N PHE A 65 -24.37 -6.44 -15.23
CA PHE A 65 -24.26 -7.87 -15.46
C PHE A 65 -24.59 -8.71 -14.21
N ILE A 66 -24.30 -8.23 -12.99
CA ILE A 66 -24.72 -8.92 -11.75
C ILE A 66 -26.23 -9.06 -11.71
N GLY A 67 -26.97 -8.01 -12.08
CA GLY A 67 -28.43 -8.03 -12.11
C GLY A 67 -29.00 -9.12 -13.02
N ASP A 68 -28.38 -9.32 -14.19
CA ASP A 68 -28.75 -10.36 -15.15
C ASP A 68 -28.28 -11.77 -14.71
N ALA A 69 -27.10 -11.87 -14.09
CA ALA A 69 -26.51 -13.14 -13.67
C ALA A 69 -27.20 -13.75 -12.44
N LEU A 70 -27.79 -12.92 -11.55
CA LEU A 70 -28.47 -13.37 -10.33
C LEU A 70 -29.63 -14.33 -10.61
N HIS A 71 -30.24 -14.24 -11.81
CA HIS A 71 -31.38 -15.06 -12.20
C HIS A 71 -30.99 -16.48 -12.63
N ASN A 72 -29.73 -16.69 -13.06
CA ASN A 72 -29.34 -17.91 -13.80
C ASN A 72 -28.34 -18.80 -13.04
N HIS A 73 -27.45 -18.23 -12.22
CA HIS A 73 -26.38 -18.98 -11.54
C HIS A 73 -26.04 -18.36 -10.19
N THR A 74 -25.64 -19.18 -9.21
CA THR A 74 -25.29 -18.72 -7.85
C THR A 74 -23.79 -18.36 -7.71
N ILE A 75 -22.90 -19.10 -8.37
CA ILE A 75 -21.43 -18.91 -8.25
C ILE A 75 -20.94 -17.69 -9.04
N LEU A 76 -21.49 -17.46 -10.24
CA LEU A 76 -21.05 -16.38 -11.14
C LEU A 76 -21.21 -14.98 -10.52
N PRO A 77 -22.36 -14.63 -9.90
CA PRO A 77 -22.51 -13.38 -9.17
C PRO A 77 -21.44 -13.12 -8.11
N ILE A 78 -21.03 -14.14 -7.34
CA ILE A 78 -20.01 -14.01 -6.30
C ILE A 78 -18.66 -13.60 -6.90
N GLN A 79 -18.28 -14.21 -8.02
CA GLN A 79 -17.04 -13.87 -8.72
C GLN A 79 -17.07 -12.44 -9.26
N ILE A 80 -18.21 -12.03 -9.84
CA ILE A 80 -18.37 -10.66 -10.36
C ILE A 80 -18.32 -9.64 -9.21
N ILE A 81 -18.99 -9.92 -8.09
CA ILE A 81 -18.98 -9.05 -6.90
C ILE A 81 -17.54 -8.88 -6.36
N SER A 82 -16.76 -9.96 -6.25
CA SER A 82 -15.36 -9.88 -5.82
C SER A 82 -14.51 -9.03 -6.78
N GLN A 83 -14.73 -9.18 -8.09
CA GLN A 83 -14.02 -8.40 -9.11
C GLN A 83 -14.41 -6.92 -9.09
N VAL A 84 -15.69 -6.61 -8.86
CA VAL A 84 -16.22 -5.24 -8.70
C VAL A 84 -15.59 -4.55 -7.50
N ILE A 85 -15.52 -5.23 -6.35
CA ILE A 85 -14.89 -4.69 -5.14
C ILE A 85 -13.39 -4.43 -5.39
N SER A 86 -12.71 -5.37 -6.05
CA SER A 86 -11.28 -5.23 -6.39
C SER A 86 -11.03 -4.06 -7.34
N ASN A 87 -11.88 -3.87 -8.35
CA ASN A 87 -11.81 -2.75 -9.28
C ASN A 87 -12.06 -1.42 -8.55
N LEU A 88 -13.10 -1.36 -7.71
CA LEU A 88 -13.41 -0.18 -6.88
C LEU A 88 -12.21 0.22 -6.00
N GLN A 89 -11.53 -0.77 -5.40
CA GLN A 89 -10.35 -0.55 -4.59
C GLN A 89 -9.17 0.02 -5.40
N ALA A 90 -8.93 -0.50 -6.62
CA ALA A 90 -7.86 -0.01 -7.48
C ALA A 90 -8.12 1.43 -7.97
N VAL A 91 -9.36 1.70 -8.39
CA VAL A 91 -9.80 3.04 -8.82
C VAL A 91 -9.73 4.04 -7.68
N SER A 92 -10.20 3.68 -6.48
CA SER A 92 -10.17 4.57 -5.31
C SER A 92 -8.73 4.96 -4.95
N LYS A 93 -7.80 4.01 -4.94
CA LYS A 93 -6.37 4.26 -4.71
C LYS A 93 -5.77 5.18 -5.76
N GLY A 94 -6.00 4.87 -7.05
CA GLY A 94 -5.51 5.70 -8.16
C GLY A 94 -5.99 7.15 -8.04
N PHE A 95 -7.30 7.34 -7.81
CA PHE A 95 -7.90 8.66 -7.67
C PHE A 95 -7.38 9.42 -6.44
N LEU A 96 -7.34 8.79 -5.27
CA LEU A 96 -6.91 9.42 -4.03
C LEU A 96 -5.43 9.83 -4.06
N VAL A 97 -4.56 9.01 -4.67
CA VAL A 97 -3.14 9.34 -4.87
C VAL A 97 -3.00 10.57 -5.78
N VAL A 98 -3.75 10.63 -6.89
CA VAL A 98 -3.75 11.78 -7.80
C VAL A 98 -4.26 13.04 -7.11
N TYR A 99 -5.30 12.92 -6.29
CA TYR A 99 -5.88 14.02 -5.55
C TYR A 99 -4.91 14.59 -4.50
N LYS A 100 -4.20 13.72 -3.76
CA LYS A 100 -3.26 14.11 -2.70
C LYS A 100 -1.82 14.33 -3.21
N ILE A 101 -1.54 14.20 -4.50
CA ILE A 101 -0.19 14.22 -5.08
C ILE A 101 0.64 15.46 -4.69
N ASN A 102 0.00 16.63 -4.62
CA ASN A 102 0.67 17.88 -4.25
C ASN A 102 1.11 17.87 -2.78
N LYS A 103 0.32 17.28 -1.88
CA LYS A 103 0.70 17.10 -0.48
C LYS A 103 1.82 16.07 -0.35
N ILE A 104 1.72 14.95 -1.08
CA ILE A 104 2.75 13.90 -1.15
C ILE A 104 4.10 14.50 -1.57
N GLN A 105 4.11 15.34 -2.61
CA GLN A 105 5.32 16.03 -3.07
C GLN A 105 5.94 16.91 -1.98
N ARG A 106 5.14 17.70 -1.25
CA ARG A 106 5.64 18.53 -0.14
C ARG A 106 6.27 17.71 0.98
N ILE A 107 5.69 16.55 1.29
CA ILE A 107 6.24 15.63 2.30
C ILE A 107 7.58 15.04 1.82
N LEU A 108 7.68 14.62 0.55
CA LEU A 108 8.94 14.15 -0.05
C LEU A 108 10.04 15.21 -0.01
N GLU A 109 9.71 16.47 -0.29
CA GLU A 109 10.66 17.58 -0.19
C GLU A 109 11.15 17.77 1.24
N GLN A 110 10.26 17.68 2.24
CA GLN A 110 10.65 17.77 3.65
C GLN A 110 11.56 16.61 4.07
N ILE A 111 11.27 15.38 3.63
CA ILE A 111 12.14 14.21 3.84
C ILE A 111 13.49 14.44 3.17
N GLY A 112 13.52 14.90 1.92
CA GLY A 112 14.76 15.21 1.20
C GLY A 112 15.64 16.24 1.92
N VAL A 113 15.03 17.27 2.52
CA VAL A 113 15.75 18.24 3.37
C VAL A 113 16.29 17.59 4.64
N LEU A 114 15.52 16.74 5.31
CA LEU A 114 15.96 16.04 6.53
C LEU A 114 17.16 15.12 6.25
N TRP A 115 17.18 14.44 5.11
CA TRP A 115 18.31 13.61 4.68
C TRP A 115 19.59 14.39 4.46
N LYS A 116 19.50 15.59 3.87
CA LYS A 116 20.67 16.47 3.67
C LYS A 116 21.18 17.07 4.97
N MET A 117 20.28 17.35 5.92
CA MET A 117 20.63 17.97 7.20
C MET A 117 21.20 16.97 8.21
N TYR A 118 20.79 15.70 8.16
CA TYR A 118 21.09 14.72 9.19
C TYR A 118 21.59 13.42 8.58
N THR A 119 22.89 13.34 8.35
CA THR A 119 23.57 12.11 7.92
C THR A 119 23.87 11.22 9.14
N PRO A 120 23.64 9.90 9.06
CA PRO A 120 23.95 8.99 10.16
C PRO A 120 25.46 8.82 10.35
N ASP A 121 25.89 8.69 11.61
CA ASP A 121 27.27 8.39 11.97
C ASP A 121 27.71 7.00 11.49
N GLU A 122 29.01 6.84 11.31
CA GLU A 122 29.62 5.70 10.61
C GLU A 122 29.24 4.32 11.15
N SER A 123 29.15 4.21 12.48
CA SER A 123 28.84 2.97 13.20
C SER A 123 27.40 2.48 12.98
N ASN A 124 26.41 3.39 12.93
CA ASN A 124 24.99 3.03 12.80
C ASN A 124 24.46 3.06 11.36
N ARG A 125 25.26 3.60 10.45
CA ARG A 125 24.93 3.79 9.04
C ARG A 125 24.45 2.50 8.39
N ALA A 126 25.19 1.39 8.56
CA ALA A 126 24.84 0.10 7.97
C ALA A 126 23.48 -0.43 8.45
N THR A 127 23.23 -0.37 9.77
CA THR A 127 21.97 -0.85 10.37
C THR A 127 20.77 -0.05 9.89
N LEU A 128 20.91 1.28 9.81
CA LEU A 128 19.83 2.17 9.37
C LEU A 128 19.53 1.99 7.87
N TYR A 129 20.55 1.84 7.03
CA TYR A 129 20.36 1.56 5.61
C TYR A 129 19.76 0.17 5.35
N ASN A 130 20.10 -0.83 6.18
CA ASN A 130 19.48 -2.16 6.08
C ASN A 130 17.96 -2.12 6.27
N ILE A 131 17.42 -1.25 7.13
CA ILE A 131 15.97 -1.07 7.30
C ILE A 131 15.31 -0.57 6.01
N LEU A 132 15.93 0.42 5.37
CA LEU A 132 15.48 0.95 4.09
C LEU A 132 15.59 -0.13 3.01
N GLN A 133 16.74 -0.79 2.87
CA GLN A 133 16.94 -1.84 1.88
C GLN A 133 15.95 -3.00 2.04
N ARG A 134 15.68 -3.43 3.28
CA ARG A 134 14.66 -4.46 3.58
C ARG A 134 13.28 -4.03 3.11
N THR A 135 12.87 -2.81 3.43
CA THR A 135 11.57 -2.27 2.99
C THR A 135 11.46 -2.21 1.47
N ARG A 136 12.53 -1.76 0.79
CA ARG A 136 12.57 -1.76 -0.67
C ARG A 136 12.49 -3.18 -1.25
N SER A 137 13.17 -4.14 -0.63
CA SER A 137 13.10 -5.55 -1.03
C SER A 137 11.68 -6.09 -0.89
N ILE A 138 11.03 -5.85 0.25
CA ILE A 138 9.63 -6.21 0.49
C ILE A 138 8.73 -5.60 -0.58
N CYS A 139 8.87 -4.30 -0.88
CA CYS A 139 8.08 -3.64 -1.92
C CYS A 139 8.33 -4.26 -3.31
N LYS A 140 9.58 -4.57 -3.67
CA LYS A 140 9.90 -5.23 -4.95
C LYS A 140 9.28 -6.63 -5.04
N THR A 141 9.36 -7.41 -3.97
CA THR A 141 8.74 -8.74 -3.90
C THR A 141 7.23 -8.62 -4.02
N TYR A 142 6.61 -7.66 -3.33
CA TYR A 142 5.17 -7.39 -3.44
C TYR A 142 4.75 -7.04 -4.88
N TYR A 143 5.50 -6.16 -5.56
CA TYR A 143 5.30 -5.86 -6.98
C TYR A 143 5.44 -7.09 -7.87
N ALA A 144 6.48 -7.90 -7.64
CA ALA A 144 6.73 -9.10 -8.44
C ALA A 144 5.58 -10.11 -8.30
N VAL A 145 5.10 -10.33 -7.06
CA VAL A 145 3.95 -11.21 -6.78
C VAL A 145 2.68 -10.69 -7.46
N LEU A 146 2.40 -9.39 -7.41
CA LEU A 146 1.25 -8.80 -8.08
C LEU A 146 1.33 -8.95 -9.60
N ILE A 147 2.47 -8.62 -10.22
CA ILE A 147 2.66 -8.76 -11.67
C ILE A 147 2.56 -10.23 -12.08
N ALA A 148 3.14 -11.16 -11.33
CA ALA A 148 3.04 -12.60 -11.58
C ALA A 148 1.58 -13.05 -11.51
N THR A 149 0.83 -12.62 -10.49
CA THR A 149 -0.59 -12.92 -10.33
C THR A 149 -1.40 -12.44 -11.54
N VAL A 150 -1.24 -11.18 -11.92
CA VAL A 150 -1.89 -10.59 -13.10
C VAL A 150 -1.56 -11.37 -14.37
N SER A 151 -0.30 -11.78 -14.54
CA SER A 151 0.15 -12.55 -15.69
C SER A 151 -0.48 -13.93 -15.74
N ILE A 152 -0.62 -14.61 -14.59
CA ILE A 152 -1.30 -15.90 -14.48
C ILE A 152 -2.77 -15.77 -14.86
N TYR A 153 -3.47 -14.74 -14.35
CA TYR A 153 -4.85 -14.47 -14.73
C TYR A 153 -4.97 -14.22 -16.25
N TYR A 154 -4.08 -13.43 -16.84
CA TYR A 154 -4.04 -13.17 -18.29
C TYR A 154 -3.84 -14.43 -19.14
N LEU A 155 -3.00 -15.37 -18.70
CA LEU A 155 -2.70 -16.59 -19.43
C LEU A 155 -3.85 -17.58 -19.45
N GLN A 156 -4.75 -17.53 -18.46
CA GLN A 156 -5.86 -18.47 -18.33
C GLN A 156 -6.82 -18.52 -19.55
N PRO A 157 -7.35 -17.41 -20.09
CA PRO A 157 -8.19 -17.44 -21.29
C PRO A 157 -7.43 -17.93 -22.53
N ILE A 158 -6.14 -17.63 -22.65
CA ILE A 158 -5.29 -18.07 -23.76
C ILE A 158 -5.09 -19.59 -23.68
N ALA A 159 -4.78 -20.12 -22.49
CA ALA A 159 -4.66 -21.55 -22.26
C ALA A 159 -5.97 -22.31 -22.56
N ASN A 160 -7.12 -21.75 -22.13
CA ASN A 160 -8.43 -22.33 -22.46
C ASN A 160 -8.66 -22.37 -23.99
N PHE A 161 -8.34 -21.29 -24.70
CA PHE A 161 -8.46 -21.23 -26.15
C PHE A 161 -7.54 -22.23 -26.86
N MET A 162 -6.28 -22.35 -26.42
CA MET A 162 -5.34 -23.34 -26.95
C MET A 162 -5.82 -24.77 -26.73
N GLY A 163 -6.41 -25.07 -25.57
CA GLY A 163 -7.03 -26.37 -25.31
C GLY A 163 -8.19 -26.68 -26.26
N GLN A 164 -9.09 -25.71 -26.49
CA GLN A 164 -10.17 -25.87 -27.48
C GLN A 164 -9.62 -26.04 -28.90
N TYR A 165 -8.56 -25.33 -29.27
CA TYR A 165 -7.92 -25.44 -30.58
C TYR A 165 -7.28 -26.82 -30.79
N GLY A 166 -6.62 -27.38 -29.77
CA GLY A 166 -6.05 -28.73 -29.83
C GLY A 166 -7.11 -29.84 -29.90
N ALA A 167 -8.25 -29.65 -29.24
CA ALA A 167 -9.38 -30.59 -29.27
C ALA A 167 -10.24 -30.48 -30.54
N ARG A 168 -9.93 -29.55 -31.45
CA ARG A 168 -10.71 -29.25 -32.67
C ARG A 168 -10.94 -30.47 -33.55
N ASN A 169 -10.00 -31.40 -33.59
CA ASN A 169 -10.09 -32.58 -34.45
C ASN A 169 -11.09 -33.64 -33.93
N GLY A 170 -11.54 -33.53 -32.67
CA GLY A 170 -12.44 -34.50 -32.05
C GLY A 170 -13.93 -34.13 -32.06
N ILE A 171 -14.29 -32.85 -32.21
CA ILE A 171 -15.69 -32.39 -32.08
C ILE A 171 -15.91 -31.08 -32.88
N ASN A 172 -16.98 -31.02 -33.68
CA ASN A 172 -17.46 -29.82 -34.42
C ASN A 172 -18.04 -28.74 -33.47
N HIS A 173 -17.35 -28.39 -32.39
CA HIS A 173 -17.79 -27.32 -31.50
C HIS A 173 -17.33 -25.95 -32.01
N THR A 174 -18.26 -25.00 -32.07
CA THR A 174 -17.99 -23.57 -32.11
C THR A 174 -17.17 -23.17 -30.88
N TYR A 175 -16.10 -22.37 -31.06
CA TYR A 175 -15.27 -21.90 -29.95
C TYR A 175 -16.11 -21.18 -28.90
N ASP A 176 -15.88 -21.51 -27.62
CA ASP A 176 -16.56 -20.86 -26.51
C ASP A 176 -15.79 -19.60 -26.11
N TYR A 177 -16.34 -18.45 -26.49
CA TYR A 177 -15.79 -17.12 -26.21
C TYR A 177 -16.29 -16.51 -24.88
N THR A 178 -17.05 -17.26 -24.06
CA THR A 178 -17.64 -16.73 -22.83
C THR A 178 -16.64 -16.48 -21.70
N LYS A 179 -15.44 -17.07 -21.76
CA LYS A 179 -14.40 -16.94 -20.73
C LYS A 179 -13.42 -15.80 -21.01
N THR A 180 -13.81 -14.56 -20.68
CA THR A 180 -12.95 -13.36 -20.70
C THR A 180 -12.28 -13.08 -19.34
N LEU A 181 -11.39 -12.08 -19.26
CA LEU A 181 -10.66 -11.72 -18.03
C LEU A 181 -11.51 -10.87 -17.09
N LEU A 182 -12.27 -9.95 -17.66
CA LEU A 182 -13.33 -9.25 -16.95
C LEU A 182 -14.63 -9.99 -17.25
N ILE A 183 -15.35 -10.40 -16.20
CA ILE A 183 -16.63 -11.08 -16.35
C ILE A 183 -17.69 -10.02 -16.70
N ILE A 184 -17.77 -9.65 -17.98
CA ILE A 184 -18.67 -8.60 -18.49
C ILE A 184 -19.46 -9.16 -19.68
N LYS A 185 -20.77 -8.91 -19.70
CA LYS A 185 -21.62 -9.21 -20.87
C LYS A 185 -21.43 -8.14 -21.94
N VAL A 186 -20.88 -8.56 -23.06
CA VAL A 186 -20.63 -7.70 -24.21
C VAL A 186 -21.91 -7.66 -25.07
N PRO A 187 -22.42 -6.47 -25.48
CA PRO A 187 -23.72 -6.36 -26.18
C PRO A 187 -23.67 -6.78 -27.65
N PHE A 188 -22.54 -7.29 -28.14
CA PHE A 188 -22.33 -7.65 -29.54
C PHE A 188 -21.75 -9.05 -29.69
N GLN A 189 -22.00 -9.68 -30.84
CA GLN A 189 -21.45 -11.00 -31.15
C GLN A 189 -19.93 -10.97 -31.21
N VAL A 190 -19.32 -11.88 -30.45
CA VAL A 190 -17.87 -12.02 -30.32
C VAL A 190 -17.35 -12.91 -31.44
N THR A 191 -16.61 -12.31 -32.37
CA THR A 191 -15.84 -13.04 -33.40
C THR A 191 -14.41 -13.26 -32.91
N LEU A 192 -13.67 -14.20 -33.53
CA LEU A 192 -12.27 -14.51 -33.17
C LEU A 192 -11.38 -13.25 -33.04
N LYS A 193 -11.43 -12.34 -34.01
CA LYS A 193 -10.63 -11.10 -34.00
C LYS A 193 -11.06 -10.16 -32.86
N ARG A 194 -12.36 -10.05 -32.60
CA ARG A 194 -12.91 -9.22 -31.52
C ARG A 194 -12.56 -9.80 -30.14
N TYR A 195 -12.54 -11.11 -30.00
CA TYR A 195 -12.16 -11.78 -28.75
C TYR A 195 -10.74 -11.44 -28.31
N PHE A 196 -9.75 -11.59 -29.20
CA PHE A 196 -8.35 -11.23 -28.89
C PHE A 196 -8.18 -9.72 -28.64
N PHE A 197 -8.92 -8.89 -29.38
CA PHE A 197 -8.92 -7.45 -29.13
C PHE A 197 -9.46 -7.13 -27.73
N ILE A 198 -10.60 -7.70 -27.32
CA ILE A 198 -11.18 -7.51 -25.98
C ILE A 198 -10.19 -7.95 -24.90
N ILE A 199 -9.68 -9.18 -24.99
CA ILE A 199 -8.70 -9.72 -24.02
C ILE A 199 -7.47 -8.81 -23.90
N SER A 200 -6.97 -8.27 -25.00
CA SER A 200 -5.83 -7.34 -24.97
C SER A 200 -6.15 -6.05 -24.22
N GLN A 201 -7.35 -5.49 -24.39
CA GLN A 201 -7.78 -4.28 -23.67
C GLN A 201 -8.01 -4.56 -22.18
N GLU A 202 -8.66 -5.67 -21.85
CA GLU A 202 -8.87 -6.11 -20.47
C GLU A 202 -7.54 -6.34 -19.74
N ALA A 203 -6.54 -6.89 -20.43
CA ALA A 203 -5.21 -7.09 -19.87
C ALA A 203 -4.51 -5.78 -19.53
N VAL A 204 -4.60 -4.77 -20.40
CA VAL A 204 -4.04 -3.45 -20.15
C VAL A 204 -4.69 -2.82 -18.91
N LEU A 205 -6.01 -2.92 -18.79
CA LEU A 205 -6.76 -2.38 -17.66
C LEU A 205 -6.42 -3.07 -16.34
N LEU A 206 -6.31 -4.39 -16.36
CA LEU A 206 -5.96 -5.19 -15.19
C LEU A 206 -4.51 -4.91 -14.74
N TYR A 207 -3.59 -4.73 -15.69
CA TYR A 207 -2.21 -4.32 -15.42
C TYR A 207 -2.15 -2.91 -14.80
N MET A 208 -2.89 -1.94 -15.36
CA MET A 208 -2.97 -0.57 -14.82
C MET A 208 -3.54 -0.56 -13.40
N SER A 209 -4.59 -1.34 -13.14
CA SER A 209 -5.20 -1.48 -11.82
C SER A 209 -4.22 -2.04 -10.79
N ALA A 210 -3.47 -3.09 -11.18
CA ALA A 210 -2.43 -3.66 -10.33
C ALA A 210 -1.29 -2.67 -10.04
N LEU A 211 -0.92 -1.83 -11.01
CA LEU A 211 0.05 -0.76 -10.80
C LEU A 211 -0.46 0.29 -9.80
N TYR A 212 -1.71 0.73 -9.89
CA TYR A 212 -2.29 1.66 -8.90
C TYR A 212 -2.28 1.07 -7.51
N TRP A 213 -2.60 -0.22 -7.41
CA TRP A 213 -2.58 -0.96 -6.16
C TRP A 213 -1.17 -1.00 -5.56
N ALA A 214 -0.20 -1.49 -6.33
CA ALA A 214 1.18 -1.63 -5.90
C ALA A 214 1.85 -0.29 -5.58
N CYS A 215 1.56 0.75 -6.36
CA CYS A 215 2.09 2.10 -6.15
C CYS A 215 1.64 2.65 -4.80
N SER A 216 0.33 2.68 -4.55
CA SER A 216 -0.25 3.22 -3.32
C SER A 216 0.32 2.55 -2.07
N ASP A 217 0.44 1.22 -2.08
CA ASP A 217 0.88 0.44 -0.92
C ASP A 217 2.38 0.65 -0.65
N ALA A 218 3.18 0.65 -1.71
CA ALA A 218 4.61 0.95 -1.60
C ALA A 218 4.85 2.40 -1.14
N PHE A 219 4.02 3.36 -1.53
CA PHE A 219 4.11 4.73 -1.00
C PHE A 219 3.98 4.75 0.51
N PHE A 220 2.92 4.12 1.01
CA PHE A 220 2.67 4.08 2.43
C PHE A 220 3.84 3.45 3.19
N ALA A 221 4.27 2.25 2.78
CA ALA A 221 5.39 1.54 3.43
C ALA A 221 6.69 2.35 3.42
N CYS A 222 6.97 3.05 2.33
CA CYS A 222 8.21 3.82 2.22
C CYS A 222 8.17 5.12 3.04
N PHE A 223 7.03 5.81 3.10
CA PHE A 223 6.90 7.02 3.91
C PHE A 223 6.99 6.70 5.40
N THR A 224 6.26 5.69 5.86
CA THR A 224 6.32 5.25 7.27
C THR A 224 7.74 4.82 7.63
N THR A 225 8.41 4.04 6.78
CA THR A 225 9.81 3.63 7.02
C THR A 225 10.78 4.80 7.05
N GLN A 226 10.62 5.80 6.19
CA GLN A 226 11.44 7.00 6.18
C GLN A 226 11.28 7.81 7.48
N ILE A 227 10.05 7.89 7.99
CA ILE A 227 9.75 8.49 9.28
C ILE A 227 10.43 7.70 10.41
N CYS A 228 10.26 6.37 10.45
CA CYS A 228 10.94 5.48 11.41
C CYS A 228 12.46 5.68 11.38
N TYR A 229 13.05 5.74 10.19
CA TYR A 229 14.48 5.98 9.98
C TYR A 229 14.93 7.29 10.63
N HIS A 230 14.20 8.39 10.41
CA HIS A 230 14.54 9.66 11.02
C HIS A 230 14.33 9.70 12.55
N PHE A 231 13.34 8.98 13.08
CA PHE A 231 13.19 8.78 14.52
C PHE A 231 14.37 7.99 15.11
N LYS A 232 14.85 6.94 14.44
CA LYS A 232 16.03 6.19 14.90
C LYS A 232 17.29 7.06 14.94
N ILE A 233 17.51 7.89 13.92
CA ILE A 233 18.62 8.83 13.91
C ILE A 233 18.46 9.85 15.06
N LEU A 234 17.26 10.41 15.25
CA LEU A 234 16.99 11.33 16.35
C LEU A 234 17.29 10.67 17.72
N LYS A 235 16.85 9.43 17.93
CA LYS A 235 17.12 8.65 19.15
C LYS A 235 18.61 8.50 19.41
N TYR A 236 19.38 8.19 18.36
CA TYR A 236 20.83 8.05 18.48
C TYR A 236 21.51 9.37 18.85
N HIS A 237 21.23 10.48 18.14
CA HIS A 237 21.80 11.78 18.50
C HIS A 237 21.37 12.24 19.89
N THR A 238 20.17 11.86 20.35
CA THR A 238 19.73 12.14 21.71
C THR A 238 20.64 11.46 22.71
N LYS A 239 20.97 10.17 22.56
CA LYS A 239 21.95 9.50 23.44
C LYS A 239 23.31 10.19 23.44
N VAL A 240 23.88 10.42 22.25
CA VAL A 240 25.21 11.04 22.10
C VAL A 240 25.26 12.44 22.71
N CYS A 241 24.23 13.28 22.50
CA CYS A 241 24.19 14.63 23.06
C CYS A 241 24.12 14.66 24.60
N PHE A 242 23.64 13.57 25.23
CA PHE A 242 23.48 13.49 26.68
C PHE A 242 24.72 12.98 27.42
N ASP A 243 25.49 12.11 26.78
CA ASP A 243 26.74 11.56 27.33
C ASP A 243 27.86 12.62 27.35
N VAL A 244 27.85 13.56 26.40
CA VAL A 244 28.86 14.62 26.34
C VAL A 244 28.57 15.71 27.38
N LYS A 245 29.47 15.86 28.37
CA LYS A 245 29.48 16.98 29.33
C LYS A 245 29.91 18.28 28.64
N ASN A 246 29.02 18.90 27.85
CA ASN A 246 29.29 20.14 27.12
C ASN A 246 28.47 21.33 27.63
N GLU A 247 29.09 22.52 27.64
CA GLU A 247 28.45 23.81 27.95
C GLU A 247 27.31 24.16 26.97
N ASN A 248 27.38 23.66 25.72
CA ASN A 248 26.36 23.84 24.69
C ASN A 248 25.19 22.83 24.73
N SER A 249 25.06 22.02 25.79
CA SER A 249 23.99 21.04 25.98
C SER A 249 22.58 21.61 25.76
N ARG A 250 22.36 22.89 26.10
CA ARG A 250 21.09 23.59 25.91
C ARG A 250 20.72 23.82 24.45
N LEU A 251 21.65 24.30 23.63
CA LEU A 251 21.43 24.55 22.19
C LEU A 251 21.17 23.24 21.44
N ASN A 252 21.88 22.19 21.82
CA ASN A 252 21.69 20.85 21.27
C ASN A 252 20.30 20.31 21.62
N LEU A 253 19.86 20.47 22.87
CA LEU A 253 18.53 20.01 23.30
C LEU A 253 17.38 20.76 22.60
N VAL A 254 17.48 22.09 22.46
CA VAL A 254 16.49 22.86 21.71
C VAL A 254 16.43 22.41 20.24
N THR A 255 17.57 22.08 19.65
CA THR A 255 17.64 21.56 18.28
C THR A 255 17.00 20.17 18.18
N LEU A 256 17.21 19.28 19.16
CA LEU A 256 16.56 17.98 19.24
C LEU A 256 15.04 18.09 19.40
N ILE A 257 14.56 19.02 20.24
CA ILE A 257 13.12 19.27 20.41
C ILE A 257 12.49 19.77 19.11
N LYS A 258 13.11 20.75 18.46
CA LYS A 258 12.62 21.27 17.17
C LYS A 258 12.59 20.17 16.11
N ARG A 259 13.60 19.30 16.09
CA ARG A 259 13.65 18.14 15.19
C ARG A 259 12.54 17.13 15.51
N HIS A 260 12.32 16.82 16.78
CA HIS A 260 11.23 15.94 17.22
C HIS A 260 9.87 16.48 16.79
N GLN A 261 9.59 17.75 17.07
CA GLN A 261 8.34 18.42 16.65
C GLN A 261 8.16 18.38 15.13
N LYS A 262 9.23 18.58 14.35
CA LYS A 262 9.18 18.48 12.89
C LYS A 262 8.85 17.05 12.42
N LEU A 263 9.36 16.02 13.09
CA LEU A 263 9.02 14.62 12.78
C LEU A 263 7.59 14.28 13.17
N LEU A 264 7.10 14.73 14.34
CA LEU A 264 5.69 14.55 14.73
C LEU A 264 4.75 15.19 13.69
N ARG A 265 5.06 16.42 13.25
CA ARG A 265 4.32 17.09 12.18
C ARG A 265 4.37 16.32 10.86
N LEU A 266 5.49 15.64 10.55
CA LEU A 266 5.62 14.81 9.37
C LEU A 266 4.73 13.56 9.45
N CYS A 267 4.59 12.96 10.64
CA CYS A 267 3.64 11.87 10.89
C CYS A 267 2.20 12.35 10.68
N GLU A 268 1.81 13.49 11.25
CA GLU A 268 0.46 14.07 11.09
C GLU A 268 0.13 14.35 9.61
N LEU A 269 1.10 14.89 8.86
CA LEU A 269 0.93 15.12 7.41
C LEU A 269 0.81 13.82 6.62
N THR A 270 1.56 12.79 7.02
CA THR A 270 1.49 11.46 6.42
C THR A 270 0.14 10.81 6.71
N GLU A 271 -0.35 10.94 7.95
CA GLU A 271 -1.68 10.51 8.34
C GLU A 271 -2.77 11.22 7.50
N ASP A 272 -2.79 12.55 7.39
CA ASP A 272 -3.79 13.28 6.58
C ASP A 272 -3.81 12.88 5.09
N VAL A 273 -2.68 12.44 4.55
CA VAL A 273 -2.57 11.97 3.17
C VAL A 273 -3.08 10.54 3.02
N PHE A 274 -2.62 9.62 3.87
CA PHE A 274 -2.90 8.20 3.72
C PHE A 274 -4.18 7.74 4.42
N SER A 275 -4.68 8.46 5.41
CA SER A 275 -5.90 8.13 6.16
C SER A 275 -7.11 7.76 5.27
N PRO A 276 -7.50 8.56 4.24
CA PRO A 276 -8.59 8.17 3.35
C PRO A 276 -8.26 6.96 2.46
N ILE A 277 -6.99 6.82 2.05
CA ILE A 277 -6.51 5.69 1.25
C ILE A 277 -6.63 4.40 2.06
N ILE A 278 -6.16 4.42 3.30
CA ILE A 278 -6.18 3.25 4.16
C ILE A 278 -7.62 2.90 4.53
N PHE A 279 -8.48 3.88 4.84
CA PHE A 279 -9.91 3.61 5.09
C PHE A 279 -10.59 2.90 3.92
N SER A 280 -10.47 3.45 2.71
CA SER A 280 -11.06 2.83 1.50
C SER A 280 -10.48 1.44 1.25
N THR A 281 -9.18 1.26 1.49
CA THR A 281 -8.49 -0.03 1.35
C THR A 281 -9.02 -1.06 2.33
N MET A 282 -9.05 -0.73 3.62
CA MET A 282 -9.49 -1.64 4.68
C MET A 282 -10.94 -2.05 4.52
N LEU A 283 -11.82 -1.09 4.17
CA LEU A 283 -13.23 -1.36 3.93
C LEU A 283 -13.44 -2.30 2.73
N SER A 284 -12.79 -2.00 1.61
CA SER A 284 -12.90 -2.83 0.39
C SER A 284 -12.31 -4.22 0.62
N SER A 285 -11.16 -4.31 1.29
CA SER A 285 -10.53 -5.58 1.64
C SER A 285 -11.40 -6.41 2.59
N ALA A 286 -12.04 -5.80 3.58
CA ALA A 286 -12.96 -6.50 4.48
C ALA A 286 -14.16 -7.09 3.72
N MET A 287 -14.80 -6.31 2.84
CA MET A 287 -15.87 -6.80 1.98
C MET A 287 -15.41 -7.95 1.07
N ASN A 288 -14.22 -7.82 0.48
CA ASN A 288 -13.66 -8.85 -0.41
C ASN A 288 -13.32 -10.14 0.36
N LEU A 289 -12.85 -10.05 1.61
CA LEU A 289 -12.65 -11.22 2.46
C LEU A 289 -13.97 -11.96 2.71
N CYS A 290 -15.05 -11.24 3.04
CA CYS A 290 -16.37 -11.85 3.24
C CYS A 290 -16.87 -12.57 1.97
N VAL A 291 -16.78 -11.91 0.81
CA VAL A 291 -17.21 -12.48 -0.47
C VAL A 291 -16.39 -13.73 -0.82
N ASN A 292 -15.07 -13.71 -0.61
CA ASN A 292 -14.23 -14.88 -0.87
C ASN A 292 -14.53 -16.05 0.07
N VAL A 293 -14.86 -15.81 1.35
CA VAL A 293 -15.26 -16.89 2.27
C VAL A 293 -16.56 -17.56 1.80
N ILE A 294 -17.55 -16.76 1.37
CA ILE A 294 -18.81 -17.30 0.80
C ILE A 294 -18.51 -18.07 -0.49
N GLY A 295 -17.66 -17.52 -1.37
CA GLY A 295 -17.22 -18.17 -2.60
C GLY A 295 -16.58 -19.53 -2.35
N VAL A 296 -15.64 -19.62 -1.39
CA VAL A 296 -15.02 -20.89 -0.99
C VAL A 296 -16.07 -21.90 -0.52
N LYS A 297 -17.01 -21.49 0.33
CA LYS A 297 -18.07 -22.39 0.84
C LYS A 297 -18.90 -22.97 -0.30
N GLU A 298 -19.33 -22.11 -1.23
CA GLU A 298 -20.20 -22.52 -2.33
C GLU A 298 -19.47 -23.38 -3.37
N THR A 299 -18.24 -23.02 -3.74
CA THR A 299 -17.47 -23.78 -4.73
C THR A 299 -17.03 -25.14 -4.22
N ILE A 300 -16.79 -25.29 -2.90
CA ILE A 300 -16.55 -26.59 -2.27
C ILE A 300 -17.81 -27.46 -2.34
N SER A 301 -18.98 -26.91 -2.00
CA SER A 301 -20.25 -27.65 -2.06
C SER A 301 -20.56 -28.17 -3.46
N ASN A 302 -20.15 -27.43 -4.50
CA ASN A 302 -20.37 -27.77 -5.89
C ASN A 302 -19.23 -28.62 -6.50
N GLY A 303 -18.25 -29.07 -5.71
CA GLY A 303 -17.13 -29.91 -6.18
C GLY A 303 -16.13 -29.22 -7.11
N SER A 304 -16.17 -27.88 -7.20
CA SER A 304 -15.35 -27.10 -8.14
C SER A 304 -14.01 -26.68 -7.51
N TYR A 305 -13.10 -27.65 -7.33
CA TYR A 305 -11.81 -27.45 -6.63
C TYR A 305 -10.95 -26.31 -7.22
N ARG A 306 -10.98 -26.11 -8.54
CA ARG A 306 -10.22 -25.03 -9.20
C ARG A 306 -10.71 -23.64 -8.76
N GLN A 307 -12.02 -23.44 -8.67
CA GLN A 307 -12.59 -22.14 -8.26
C GLN A 307 -12.39 -21.92 -6.76
N THR A 308 -12.47 -22.98 -5.96
CA THR A 308 -12.10 -22.93 -4.54
C THR A 308 -10.67 -22.43 -4.35
N GLY A 309 -9.71 -22.99 -5.11
CA GLY A 309 -8.32 -22.54 -5.06
C GLY A 309 -8.14 -21.05 -5.39
N MET A 310 -8.90 -20.53 -6.35
CA MET A 310 -8.88 -19.10 -6.71
C MET A 310 -9.40 -18.21 -5.58
N HIS A 311 -10.55 -18.53 -4.99
CA HIS A 311 -11.09 -17.75 -3.88
C HIS A 311 -10.20 -17.81 -2.63
N LEU A 312 -9.58 -18.96 -2.34
CA LEU A 312 -8.59 -19.09 -1.26
C LEU A 312 -7.35 -18.21 -1.53
N PHE A 313 -6.85 -18.22 -2.75
CA PHE A 313 -5.70 -17.40 -3.13
C PHE A 313 -5.99 -15.89 -3.02
N LEU A 314 -7.17 -15.45 -3.49
CA LEU A 314 -7.63 -14.07 -3.35
C LEU A 314 -7.82 -13.66 -1.88
N PHE A 315 -8.33 -14.57 -1.06
CA PHE A 315 -8.45 -14.38 0.39
C PHE A 315 -7.07 -14.13 1.02
N ILE A 316 -6.08 -15.00 0.72
CA ILE A 316 -4.72 -14.88 1.26
C ILE A 316 -4.06 -13.56 0.82
N ILE A 317 -4.15 -13.19 -0.46
CA ILE A 317 -3.59 -11.92 -0.95
C ILE A 317 -4.24 -10.73 -0.23
N THR A 318 -5.57 -10.70 -0.18
CA THR A 318 -6.31 -9.58 0.44
C THR A 318 -5.99 -9.47 1.93
N PHE A 319 -5.90 -10.60 2.63
CA PHE A 319 -5.54 -10.64 4.04
C PHE A 319 -4.08 -10.18 4.26
N SER A 320 -3.16 -10.62 3.41
CA SER A 320 -1.75 -10.18 3.46
C SER A 320 -1.59 -8.67 3.25
N GLN A 321 -2.45 -8.05 2.44
CA GLN A 321 -2.49 -6.62 2.26
C GLN A 321 -2.90 -5.87 3.53
N ILE A 322 -3.93 -6.36 4.24
CA ILE A 322 -4.33 -5.76 5.53
C ILE A 322 -3.15 -5.83 6.51
N LEU A 323 -2.51 -7.00 6.61
CA LEU A 323 -1.34 -7.19 7.47
C LEU A 323 -0.18 -6.26 7.10
N PHE A 324 0.06 -6.07 5.79
CA PHE A 324 1.09 -5.15 5.29
C PHE A 324 0.86 -3.73 5.83
N TYR A 325 -0.34 -3.18 5.67
CA TYR A 325 -0.67 -1.85 6.19
C TYR A 325 -0.55 -1.77 7.70
N CYS A 326 -1.08 -2.76 8.43
CA CYS A 326 -0.98 -2.81 9.88
C CYS A 326 0.47 -2.86 10.37
N ALA A 327 1.34 -3.64 9.72
CA ALA A 327 2.74 -3.77 10.11
C ALA A 327 3.51 -2.46 9.97
N PHE A 328 3.36 -1.76 8.85
CA PHE A 328 4.04 -0.48 8.63
C PHE A 328 3.45 0.66 9.48
N ALA A 329 2.15 0.66 9.74
CA ALA A 329 1.50 1.60 10.66
C ALA A 329 1.97 1.41 12.11
N GLU A 330 2.01 0.16 12.58
CA GLU A 330 2.46 -0.19 13.93
C GLU A 330 3.93 0.18 14.12
N ALA A 331 4.81 -0.17 13.17
CA ALA A 331 6.23 0.16 13.24
C ALA A 331 6.49 1.68 13.33
N MET A 332 5.69 2.50 12.63
CA MET A 332 5.78 3.96 12.74
C MET A 332 5.35 4.46 14.12
N THR A 333 4.25 3.92 14.63
CA THR A 333 3.69 4.28 15.95
C THR A 333 4.66 3.91 17.07
N GLU A 334 5.17 2.67 17.05
CA GLU A 334 6.14 2.16 18.02
C GLU A 334 7.42 3.01 18.03
N GLU A 335 8.01 3.27 16.86
CA GLU A 335 9.23 4.07 16.75
C GLU A 335 9.04 5.52 17.23
N ALA A 336 7.84 6.10 17.03
CA ALA A 336 7.52 7.43 17.56
C ALA A 336 7.41 7.44 19.10
N CYS A 337 6.80 6.39 19.70
CA CYS A 337 6.63 6.26 21.15
C CYS A 337 7.94 5.94 21.89
N THR A 338 8.80 5.08 21.32
CA THR A 338 10.06 4.65 21.96
C THR A 338 11.04 5.80 22.27
N LEU A 339 10.84 6.99 21.69
CA LEU A 339 11.61 8.16 22.08
C LEU A 339 11.31 8.58 23.54
N ALA A 340 10.08 8.40 24.03
CA ALA A 340 9.72 8.65 25.43
C ALA A 340 10.52 7.76 26.37
N ASP A 341 10.57 6.46 26.08
CA ASP A 341 11.29 5.47 26.88
C ASP A 341 12.79 5.76 26.89
N LEU A 342 13.34 6.12 25.72
CA LEU A 342 14.74 6.53 25.62
C LEU A 342 15.01 7.78 26.44
N ALA A 343 14.17 8.80 26.35
CA ALA A 343 14.32 10.04 27.11
C ALA A 343 14.21 9.81 28.62
N TYR A 344 13.33 8.90 29.05
CA TYR A 344 13.17 8.50 30.45
C TYR A 344 14.43 7.82 31.01
N ASN A 345 15.05 6.94 30.23
CA ASN A 345 16.24 6.17 30.61
C ASN A 345 17.55 6.98 30.62
N LEU A 346 17.54 8.24 30.18
CA LEU A 346 18.71 9.10 30.28
C LEU A 346 18.92 9.50 31.75
N GLU A 347 20.17 9.73 32.17
CA GLU A 347 20.49 10.27 33.50
C GLU A 347 20.17 11.78 33.57
N TRP A 348 18.89 12.14 33.41
CA TRP A 348 18.42 13.52 33.39
C TRP A 348 18.15 14.10 34.79
N THR A 349 18.03 13.23 35.80
CA THR A 349 17.80 13.61 37.19
C THR A 349 18.99 14.31 37.84
N SER A 350 20.21 14.01 37.37
CA SER A 350 21.48 14.60 37.83
C SER A 350 21.86 15.88 37.07
N LYS A 351 21.04 16.33 36.12
CA LYS A 351 21.32 17.50 35.26
C LYS A 351 20.61 18.76 35.77
N ASP A 352 20.98 19.90 35.19
CA ASP A 352 20.44 21.22 35.52
C ASP A 352 18.90 21.29 35.38
N TYR A 353 18.25 22.13 36.20
CA TYR A 353 16.79 22.19 36.34
C TYR A 353 16.07 22.47 35.02
N LYS A 354 16.67 23.30 34.16
CA LYS A 354 16.11 23.62 32.83
C LYS A 354 16.13 22.39 31.92
N LEU A 355 17.23 21.63 31.94
CA LEU A 355 17.39 20.44 31.11
C LEU A 355 16.40 19.35 31.52
N ARG A 356 16.24 19.16 32.83
CA ARG A 356 15.21 18.30 33.42
C ARG A 356 13.80 18.68 32.94
N TYR A 357 13.43 19.96 32.98
CA TYR A 357 12.12 20.43 32.51
C TYR A 357 11.88 20.12 31.02
N TYR A 358 12.85 20.40 30.16
CA TYR A 358 12.73 20.12 28.72
C TYR A 358 12.53 18.63 28.41
N ILE A 359 13.19 17.74 29.15
CA ILE A 359 13.07 16.30 28.98
C ILE A 359 11.71 15.81 29.45
N GLN A 360 11.22 16.32 30.58
CA GLN A 360 9.86 16.04 31.04
C GLN A 360 8.83 16.44 29.98
N VAL A 361 9.01 17.57 29.29
CA VAL A 361 8.15 17.98 28.17
C VAL A 361 8.26 17.02 26.99
N ILE A 362 9.46 16.55 26.64
CA ILE A 362 9.65 15.55 25.57
C ILE A 362 8.93 14.25 25.94
N ILE A 363 9.13 13.74 27.15
CA ILE A 363 8.50 12.52 27.66
C ILE A 363 6.97 12.67 27.61
N LEU A 364 6.43 13.77 28.15
CA LEU A 364 4.99 14.04 28.16
C LEU A 364 4.40 14.09 26.73
N ARG A 365 5.12 14.68 25.77
CA ARG A 365 4.66 14.76 24.37
C ARG A 365 4.83 13.44 23.62
N ALA A 366 5.92 12.71 23.85
CA ALA A 366 6.18 11.43 23.20
C ALA A 366 5.29 10.29 23.74
N HIS A 367 4.78 10.42 24.97
CA HIS A 367 3.72 9.55 25.50
C HIS A 367 2.36 9.74 24.85
N LYS A 368 2.16 10.79 24.03
CA LYS A 368 0.98 10.90 23.19
C LYS A 368 1.26 10.18 21.86
N PRO A 369 0.84 8.91 21.70
CA PRO A 369 1.11 8.13 20.50
C PRO A 369 0.51 8.79 19.26
N ILE A 370 1.26 8.77 18.16
CA ILE A 370 0.74 9.12 16.84
C ILE A 370 0.37 7.83 16.14
N TYR A 371 -0.93 7.66 15.89
CA TYR A 371 -1.45 6.51 15.18
C TYR A 371 -1.72 6.86 13.72
N CYS A 372 -1.47 5.93 12.81
CA CYS A 372 -2.14 5.98 11.50
C CYS A 372 -3.61 5.59 11.70
N THR A 373 -4.53 6.54 11.54
CA THR A 373 -5.97 6.27 11.65
C THR A 373 -6.66 6.14 10.30
N ALA A 374 -7.74 5.36 10.25
CA ALA A 374 -8.66 5.30 9.11
C ALA A 374 -9.74 6.38 9.27
N TYR A 375 -9.51 7.57 8.72
CA TYR A 375 -10.33 8.79 8.86
C TYR A 375 -10.69 9.15 10.32
N GLY A 376 -9.79 8.88 11.27
CA GLY A 376 -10.05 9.07 12.70
C GLY A 376 -11.01 8.05 13.34
N PHE A 377 -11.58 7.10 12.59
CA PHE A 377 -12.50 6.09 13.16
C PHE A 377 -11.78 5.07 14.04
N PHE A 378 -10.68 4.51 13.55
CA PHE A 378 -9.90 3.54 14.30
C PHE A 378 -8.39 3.63 13.99
N PRO A 379 -7.53 3.51 15.01
CA PRO A 379 -6.09 3.36 14.82
C PRO A 379 -5.80 1.98 14.23
N ILE A 380 -4.89 1.95 13.27
CA ILE A 380 -4.53 0.74 12.53
C ILE A 380 -3.26 0.16 13.13
N GLY A 381 -3.31 -1.13 13.44
CA GLY A 381 -2.20 -1.83 14.08
C GLY A 381 -2.41 -3.34 14.07
N ILE A 382 -1.33 -4.10 14.17
CA ILE A 382 -1.40 -5.58 14.17
C ILE A 382 -2.13 -6.05 15.40
N GLN A 383 -1.85 -5.45 16.57
CA GLN A 383 -2.48 -5.84 17.82
C GLN A 383 -4.00 -5.66 17.76
N LYS A 384 -4.47 -4.54 17.19
CA LYS A 384 -5.90 -4.25 17.01
C LYS A 384 -6.56 -5.21 16.04
N LEU A 385 -5.90 -5.52 14.93
CA LEU A 385 -6.41 -6.51 13.97
C LEU A 385 -6.56 -7.88 14.63
N THR A 386 -5.56 -8.34 15.40
CA THR A 386 -5.63 -9.62 16.13
C THR A 386 -6.80 -9.63 17.11
N SER A 387 -7.02 -8.55 17.87
CA SER A 387 -8.19 -8.45 18.76
C SER A 387 -9.51 -8.55 18.00
N ILE A 388 -9.63 -7.90 16.84
CA ILE A 388 -10.84 -7.96 15.99
C ILE A 388 -11.08 -9.38 15.47
N ILE A 389 -10.03 -10.06 15.01
CA ILE A 389 -10.11 -11.44 14.52
C ILE A 389 -10.53 -12.39 15.64
N ASN A 390 -9.91 -12.26 16.81
CA ASN A 390 -10.24 -13.09 17.97
C ASN A 390 -11.70 -12.90 18.39
N ALA A 391 -12.16 -11.65 18.50
CA ALA A 391 -13.56 -11.36 18.80
C ALA A 391 -14.50 -11.94 17.74
N SER A 392 -14.19 -11.78 16.45
CA SER A 392 -14.98 -12.34 15.34
C SER A 392 -15.07 -13.87 15.41
N PHE A 393 -13.95 -14.53 15.73
CA PHE A 393 -13.93 -15.99 15.89
C PHE A 393 -14.72 -16.45 17.13
N SER A 394 -14.62 -15.74 18.24
CA SER A 394 -15.43 -15.99 19.44
C SER A 394 -16.93 -15.86 19.15
N TYR A 395 -17.35 -14.80 18.45
CA TYR A 395 -18.74 -14.63 18.03
C TYR A 395 -19.20 -15.73 17.06
N TYR A 396 -18.36 -16.11 16.10
CA TYR A 396 -18.64 -17.22 15.19
C TYR A 396 -18.82 -18.55 15.92
N MET A 397 -17.92 -18.87 16.85
CA MET A 397 -18.02 -20.09 17.67
C MET A 397 -19.28 -20.08 18.53
N MET A 398 -19.62 -18.94 19.16
CA MET A 398 -20.85 -18.79 19.93
C MET A 398 -22.10 -19.05 19.06
N LEU A 399 -22.18 -18.44 17.88
CA LEU A 399 -23.30 -18.65 16.95
C LEU A 399 -23.40 -20.12 16.49
N LYS A 400 -22.26 -20.79 16.27
CA LYS A 400 -22.22 -22.20 15.90
C LYS A 400 -22.65 -23.13 17.04
N THR A 401 -22.48 -22.73 18.30
CA THR A 401 -22.93 -23.52 19.46
C THR A 401 -24.41 -23.30 19.77
N VAL A 402 -24.97 -22.15 19.39
CA VAL A 402 -26.39 -21.81 19.60
C VAL A 402 -27.27 -22.27 18.43
N SER A 403 -26.70 -22.42 17.22
CA SER A 403 -27.33 -23.06 16.06
C SER A 403 -27.15 -24.57 16.08
#